data_AF-A0A4W3HQI5-F1
#
_entry.id   AF-A0A4W3HQI5-F1
#
_cell.length_a   1.000
_cell.length_b   1.000
_cell.length_c   1.000
_cell.angle_alpha   90.00
_cell.angle_beta   90.00
_cell.angle_gamma   90.00
#
_symmetry.space_group_name_H-M   'P 1'
#
loop_
_entity.id
_entity.type
_entity.pdbx_description
1 polymer ?
#
loop_
_entity_poly.entity_id
_entity_poly.type
_entity_poly.pdbx_seq_one_letter_code
_entity_poly.pdbx_strand_id
1 'polypeptide(L)'
;MFKISFVIYFLSDSSGLLSCSEDATVRYWNLCSFTNTVLYQGHAYPVWDIDISPLSLYFVSGSHDRTARLWALDRTYPLRIYAGHLADVDCVKFHPNSNYIATGSTDKTVRLWSTQNVPCKRTCLQGCKGLAYYINWILSWP
;
A
#
# COMPACT_ATOMS: atom_id res chain seq x y z
N MET A 1 22.79 -4.11 -10.19
CA MET A 1 21.87 -3.28 -10.99
C MET A 1 20.99 -2.51 -10.01
N PHE A 2 21.11 -1.19 -9.94
CA PHE A 2 20.37 -0.35 -8.98
C PHE A 2 18.89 -0.37 -9.36
N LYS A 3 18.05 -0.91 -8.48
CA LYS A 3 16.60 -0.96 -8.67
C LYS A 3 16.02 0.34 -8.13
N ILE A 4 15.41 1.14 -9.00
CA ILE A 4 14.78 2.41 -8.61
C ILE A 4 13.65 2.06 -7.64
N SER A 5 13.72 2.63 -6.43
CA SER A 5 12.66 2.53 -5.44
C SER A 5 11.89 3.86 -5.43
N PHE A 6 10.57 3.80 -5.55
CA PHE A 6 9.74 5.01 -5.60
C PHE A 6 9.51 5.60 -4.22
N VAL A 7 9.17 4.74 -3.26
CA VAL A 7 8.88 5.13 -1.88
C VAL A 7 9.52 4.15 -0.92
N ILE A 8 9.92 4.68 0.24
CA ILE A 8 10.48 3.94 1.36
C ILE A 8 9.72 4.29 2.65
N TYR A 9 9.47 3.29 3.49
CA TYR A 9 8.82 3.49 4.80
C TYR A 9 9.58 2.72 5.88
N PHE A 10 9.80 3.37 7.01
CA PHE A 10 10.35 2.74 8.20
C PHE A 10 9.25 2.04 8.98
N LEU A 11 9.56 0.88 9.56
CA LEU A 11 8.67 0.27 10.54
C LEU A 11 8.65 1.12 11.81
N SER A 12 7.54 1.10 12.55
CA SER A 12 7.38 1.84 13.80
C SER A 12 8.38 1.41 14.89
N ASP A 13 8.85 0.17 14.84
CA ASP A 13 9.84 -0.38 15.76
C ASP A 13 11.29 -0.12 15.33
N SER A 14 11.50 0.57 14.19
CA SER A 14 12.82 0.86 13.60
C SER A 14 13.68 -0.39 13.31
N SER A 15 13.09 -1.59 13.27
CA SER A 15 13.82 -2.83 12.98
C SER A 15 14.23 -2.95 11.51
N GLY A 16 13.48 -2.29 10.63
CA GLY A 16 13.65 -2.36 9.19
C GLY A 16 12.96 -1.23 8.44
N LEU A 17 13.07 -1.30 7.12
CA LEU A 17 12.28 -0.47 6.20
C LEU A 17 11.71 -1.32 5.06
N LEU A 18 10.60 -0.88 4.49
CA LEU A 18 10.05 -1.38 3.25
C LEU A 18 10.39 -0.43 2.11
N SER A 19 10.66 -0.99 0.92
CA SER A 19 10.76 -0.23 -0.32
C SER A 19 9.92 -0.84 -1.42
N CYS A 20 9.26 -0.01 -2.23
CA CYS A 20 8.59 -0.44 -3.47
C CYS A 20 9.42 -0.06 -4.70
N SER A 21 9.24 -0.76 -5.82
CA SER A 21 10.07 -0.60 -7.01
C SER A 21 9.31 -0.82 -8.32
N GLU A 22 9.89 -0.31 -9.42
CA GLU A 22 9.44 -0.56 -10.80
C GLU A 22 9.38 -2.04 -11.18
N ASP A 23 10.17 -2.89 -10.53
CA ASP A 23 10.21 -4.33 -10.85
C ASP A 23 9.01 -5.12 -10.29
N ALA A 24 7.92 -4.43 -9.95
CA ALA A 24 6.69 -4.99 -9.40
C ALA A 24 6.87 -5.71 -8.04
N THR A 25 7.95 -5.40 -7.31
CA THR A 25 8.21 -6.01 -6.01
C THR A 25 8.26 -5.00 -4.87
N VAL A 26 7.92 -5.48 -3.68
CA VAL A 26 8.19 -4.78 -2.41
C VAL A 26 9.29 -5.55 -1.68
N ARG A 27 10.19 -4.82 -1.03
CA ARG A 27 11.36 -5.36 -0.34
C ARG A 27 11.35 -4.94 1.11
N TYR A 28 11.68 -5.86 2.00
CA TYR A 28 12.03 -5.55 3.38
C TYR A 28 13.54 -5.58 3.55
N TRP A 29 14.04 -4.55 4.23
CA TRP A 29 15.44 -4.36 4.52
C TRP A 29 15.61 -4.36 6.03
N ASN A 30 16.44 -5.28 6.52
CA ASN A 30 16.78 -5.33 7.93
C ASN A 30 17.86 -4.27 8.22
N LEU A 31 17.59 -3.34 9.13
CA LEU A 31 18.50 -2.22 9.40
C LEU A 31 19.70 -2.61 10.27
N CYS A 32 19.63 -3.71 11.02
CA CYS A 32 20.76 -4.19 11.81
C CYS A 32 21.85 -4.80 10.92
N SER A 33 21.46 -5.54 9.89
CA SER A 33 22.37 -6.21 8.95
C SER A 33 22.61 -5.44 7.66
N PHE A 34 21.79 -4.41 7.39
CA PHE A 34 21.77 -3.66 6.12
C PHE A 34 21.59 -4.54 4.88
N THR A 35 20.85 -5.65 5.02
CA THR A 35 20.57 -6.58 3.92
C THR A 35 19.09 -6.62 3.57
N ASN A 36 18.79 -6.87 2.29
CA ASN A 36 17.44 -7.25 1.88
C ASN A 36 17.19 -8.69 2.30
N THR A 37 16.22 -8.90 3.19
CA THR A 37 15.96 -10.23 3.76
C THR A 37 14.67 -10.84 3.23
N VAL A 38 13.68 -10.03 2.85
CA VAL A 38 12.39 -10.52 2.34
C VAL A 38 12.00 -9.78 1.06
N LEU A 39 11.44 -10.54 0.12
CA LEU A 39 10.91 -10.07 -1.15
C LEU A 39 9.43 -10.46 -1.25
N TYR A 40 8.57 -9.47 -1.45
CA TYR A 40 7.14 -9.65 -1.67
C TYR A 40 6.86 -9.53 -3.17
N GLN A 41 6.45 -10.65 -3.76
CA GLN A 41 6.18 -10.74 -5.19
C GLN A 41 4.70 -11.06 -5.42
N GLY A 42 4.12 -10.43 -6.43
CA GLY A 42 2.76 -10.76 -6.84
C GLY A 42 2.13 -9.72 -7.74
N HIS A 43 2.53 -8.45 -7.64
CA HIS A 43 2.09 -7.43 -8.59
C HIS A 43 2.60 -7.75 -10.00
N ALA A 44 1.79 -7.46 -11.01
CA ALA A 44 2.16 -7.68 -12.41
C ALA A 44 2.87 -6.48 -13.04
N TYR A 45 2.79 -5.32 -12.40
CA TYR A 45 3.29 -4.03 -12.87
C TYR A 45 3.96 -3.26 -11.71
N PRO A 46 4.69 -2.17 -12.01
CA PRO A 46 5.34 -1.34 -10.99
C PRO A 46 4.50 -1.09 -9.74
N VAL A 47 5.14 -1.13 -8.57
CA VAL A 47 4.53 -0.74 -7.31
C VAL A 47 4.92 0.70 -7.03
N TRP A 48 3.93 1.59 -7.03
CA TRP A 48 4.15 3.03 -6.99
C TRP A 48 4.21 3.58 -5.57
N ASP A 49 3.36 3.04 -4.68
CA ASP A 49 3.27 3.49 -3.29
C ASP A 49 3.02 2.31 -2.36
N ILE A 50 3.41 2.47 -1.10
CA ILE A 50 3.16 1.53 -0.02
C ILE A 50 2.76 2.30 1.23
N ASP A 51 2.13 1.64 2.19
CA ASP A 51 1.93 2.21 3.52
C ASP A 51 1.92 1.12 4.57
N ILE A 52 2.35 1.44 5.79
CA ILE A 52 2.50 0.49 6.88
C ILE A 52 1.38 0.71 7.90
N SER A 53 0.78 -0.37 8.37
CA SER A 53 -0.19 -0.29 9.47
C SER A 53 0.47 0.31 10.73
N PRO A 54 -0.25 1.07 11.56
CA PRO A 54 0.29 1.66 12.79
C PRO A 54 0.99 0.69 13.75
N LEU A 55 0.60 -0.59 13.76
CA LEU A 55 1.23 -1.63 14.57
C LEU A 55 2.36 -2.39 13.85
N SER A 56 2.72 -1.98 12.62
CA SER A 56 3.72 -2.64 11.79
C SER A 56 3.56 -4.15 11.69
N LEU A 57 2.32 -4.63 11.56
CA LEU A 57 2.02 -6.06 11.32
C LEU A 57 1.68 -6.32 9.86
N TYR A 58 1.02 -5.34 9.24
CA TYR A 58 0.58 -5.37 7.86
C TYR A 58 1.12 -4.17 7.10
N PHE A 59 1.23 -4.33 5.79
CA PHE A 59 1.45 -3.22 4.88
C PHE A 59 0.53 -3.36 3.66
N VAL A 60 0.31 -2.25 2.98
CA VAL A 60 -0.45 -2.19 1.74
C VAL A 60 0.46 -1.67 0.64
N SER A 61 0.27 -2.17 -0.57
CA SER A 61 0.94 -1.68 -1.78
C SER A 61 -0.08 -1.29 -2.84
N GLY A 62 0.19 -0.19 -3.54
CA GLY A 62 -0.53 0.27 -4.73
C GLY A 62 0.31 0.08 -5.99
N SER A 63 -0.30 -0.41 -7.07
CA SER A 63 0.41 -0.74 -8.30
C SER A 63 -0.35 -0.28 -9.54
N HIS A 64 0.41 -0.10 -10.61
CA HIS A 64 -0.09 0.11 -11.96
C HIS A 64 -0.79 -1.15 -12.53
N ASP A 65 -0.80 -2.27 -11.81
CA ASP A 65 -1.66 -3.41 -12.13
C ASP A 65 -3.14 -3.15 -11.77
N ARG A 66 -3.46 -1.90 -11.36
CA ARG A 66 -4.79 -1.40 -10.99
C ARG A 66 -5.33 -2.05 -9.72
N THR A 67 -4.47 -2.68 -8.94
CA THR A 67 -4.80 -3.28 -7.65
C THR A 67 -4.02 -2.64 -6.53
N ALA A 68 -4.67 -2.57 -5.37
CA ALA A 68 -3.94 -2.48 -4.12
C ALA A 68 -3.92 -3.86 -3.45
N ARG A 69 -2.87 -4.19 -2.69
CA ARG A 69 -2.74 -5.49 -2.03
C ARG A 69 -2.39 -5.32 -0.57
N LEU A 70 -3.05 -6.08 0.28
CA LEU A 70 -2.75 -6.20 1.71
C LEU A 70 -1.79 -7.36 1.91
N TRP A 71 -0.76 -7.13 2.71
CA TRP A 71 0.28 -8.09 3.03
C TRP A 71 0.48 -8.15 4.54
N ALA A 72 0.86 -9.32 5.04
CA ALA A 72 1.46 -9.43 6.35
C ALA A 72 2.97 -9.48 6.21
N LEU A 73 3.70 -8.89 7.16
CA LEU A 73 5.17 -8.89 7.11
C LEU A 73 5.79 -10.28 7.32
N ASP A 74 5.04 -11.22 7.91
CA ASP A 74 5.46 -12.61 8.12
C ASP A 74 5.25 -13.52 6.90
N ARG A 75 4.61 -13.02 5.83
CA ARG A 75 4.20 -13.80 4.65
C ARG A 75 4.58 -13.11 3.36
N THR A 76 5.09 -13.88 2.40
CA THR A 76 5.51 -13.35 1.09
C THR A 76 4.40 -13.34 0.03
N TYR A 77 3.18 -13.70 0.40
CA TYR A 77 1.99 -13.68 -0.48
C TYR A 77 0.95 -12.70 0.04
N PRO A 78 0.13 -12.10 -0.85
CA PRO A 78 -0.85 -11.11 -0.44
C PRO A 78 -1.99 -11.78 0.33
N LEU A 79 -2.38 -11.20 1.46
CA LEU A 79 -3.56 -11.62 2.22
C LEU A 79 -4.85 -11.28 1.47
N ARG A 80 -4.86 -10.15 0.75
CA ARG A 80 -6.02 -9.67 0.02
C ARG A 80 -5.62 -8.84 -1.18
N ILE A 81 -6.42 -8.92 -2.23
CA ILE A 81 -6.30 -8.11 -3.44
C ILE A 81 -7.54 -7.21 -3.54
N TYR A 82 -7.30 -5.90 -3.56
CA TYR A 82 -8.31 -4.88 -3.75
C TYR A 82 -8.36 -4.48 -5.22
N ALA A 83 -9.13 -5.27 -5.99
CA ALA A 83 -9.38 -5.01 -7.40
C ALA A 83 -10.68 -4.22 -7.60
N GLY A 84 -10.62 -3.19 -8.44
CA GLY A 84 -11.81 -2.42 -8.83
C GLY A 84 -11.52 -1.07 -9.47
N HIS A 85 -10.31 -0.52 -9.32
CA HIS A 85 -9.89 0.67 -10.06
C HIS A 85 -9.81 0.38 -11.56
N LEU A 86 -10.10 1.40 -12.37
CA LEU A 86 -10.10 1.29 -13.83
C LEU A 86 -8.77 1.73 -14.46
N ALA A 87 -7.88 2.34 -13.66
CA ALA A 87 -6.54 2.76 -14.04
C ALA A 87 -5.57 2.51 -12.86
N ASP A 88 -4.35 3.01 -13.01
CA ASP A 88 -3.23 2.78 -12.10
C ASP A 88 -3.54 3.26 -10.68
N VAL A 89 -3.08 2.52 -9.67
CA VAL A 89 -3.22 2.91 -8.25
C VAL A 89 -1.94 3.60 -7.84
N ASP A 90 -2.02 4.92 -7.72
CA ASP A 90 -0.86 5.79 -7.54
C ASP A 90 -0.56 6.08 -6.06
N CYS A 91 -1.55 5.96 -5.17
CA CYS A 91 -1.33 6.15 -3.74
C CYS A 91 -2.21 5.24 -2.88
N VAL A 92 -1.68 4.86 -1.72
CA VAL A 92 -2.36 4.00 -0.74
C VAL A 92 -2.13 4.51 0.68
N LYS A 93 -3.15 4.43 1.53
CA LYS A 93 -3.03 4.80 2.95
C LYS A 93 -3.84 3.91 3.88
N PHE A 94 -3.22 3.46 4.96
CA PHE A 94 -3.91 2.89 6.10
C PHE A 94 -4.63 3.97 6.88
N HIS A 95 -5.84 3.66 7.30
CA HIS A 95 -6.47 4.40 8.38
C HIS A 95 -5.70 4.13 9.69
N PRO A 96 -5.55 5.13 10.58
CA PRO A 96 -4.94 4.96 11.91
C PRO A 96 -5.57 3.86 12.79
N ASN A 97 -6.77 3.38 12.46
CA ASN A 97 -7.45 2.29 13.17
C ASN A 97 -7.18 0.91 12.55
N SER A 98 -6.38 0.84 11.49
CA SER A 98 -6.06 -0.38 10.71
C SER A 98 -7.25 -1.12 10.08
N ASN A 99 -8.48 -0.61 10.21
CA ASN A 99 -9.70 -1.26 9.73
C ASN A 99 -10.05 -0.89 8.28
N TYR A 100 -9.46 0.19 7.79
CA TYR A 100 -9.72 0.72 6.46
C TYR A 100 -8.42 1.07 5.73
N ILE A 101 -8.50 0.97 4.40
CA ILE A 101 -7.46 1.39 3.46
C ILE A 101 -8.12 2.30 2.44
N ALA A 102 -7.51 3.46 2.21
CA ALA A 102 -7.87 4.35 1.12
C ALA A 102 -6.89 4.16 -0.04
N THR A 103 -7.40 4.10 -1.27
CA THR A 103 -6.60 3.98 -2.49
C THR A 103 -7.00 5.08 -3.46
N GLY A 104 -6.00 5.77 -4.01
CA GLY A 104 -6.18 6.80 -5.03
C GLY A 104 -5.67 6.29 -6.37
N SER A 105 -6.40 6.61 -7.43
CA SER A 105 -6.08 6.15 -8.78
C SER A 105 -6.19 7.27 -9.81
N THR A 106 -5.42 7.10 -10.89
CA THR A 106 -5.53 7.86 -12.13
C THR A 106 -6.93 7.78 -12.76
N ASP A 107 -7.79 6.83 -12.34
CA ASP A 107 -9.21 6.76 -12.75
C ASP A 107 -10.08 7.88 -12.16
N LYS A 108 -9.47 8.83 -11.42
CA LYS A 108 -10.12 9.97 -10.76
C LYS A 108 -11.06 9.56 -9.63
N THR A 109 -10.89 8.35 -9.09
CA THR A 109 -11.63 7.87 -7.93
C THR A 109 -10.72 7.63 -6.74
N VAL A 110 -11.27 7.85 -5.56
CA VAL A 110 -10.70 7.36 -4.30
C VAL A 110 -11.62 6.27 -3.79
N ARG A 111 -11.05 5.11 -3.45
CA ARG A 111 -11.81 3.98 -2.94
C ARG A 111 -11.42 3.67 -1.51
N LEU A 112 -12.42 3.40 -0.69
CA LEU A 112 -12.25 2.92 0.66
C LEU A 112 -12.53 1.42 0.71
N TRP A 113 -11.60 0.69 1.32
CA TRP A 113 -11.63 -0.75 1.46
C TRP A 113 -11.60 -1.13 2.94
N SER A 114 -12.40 -2.12 3.33
CA SER A 114 -12.25 -2.73 4.65
C SER A 114 -11.10 -3.75 4.65
N THR A 115 -10.30 -3.74 5.72
CA THR A 115 -9.27 -4.76 5.96
C THR A 115 -9.86 -6.03 6.59
N GLN A 116 -11.06 -5.94 7.18
CA GLN A 116 -11.72 -7.06 7.85
C GLN A 116 -12.45 -7.99 6.86
N ASN A 117 -12.68 -9.25 7.26
CA ASN A 117 -13.39 -10.29 6.50
C ASN A 117 -14.92 -10.09 6.45
N VAL A 118 -15.40 -8.86 6.57
CA VAL A 118 -16.82 -8.52 6.38
C VAL A 118 -17.05 -8.38 4.86
N PRO A 119 -18.26 -8.69 4.31
CA PRO A 119 -18.54 -8.52 2.89
C PRO A 119 -18.04 -7.15 2.43
N CYS A 120 -17.19 -7.17 1.41
CA CYS A 120 -16.32 -6.06 1.01
C CYS A 120 -17.14 -4.75 0.87
N LYS A 121 -17.19 -3.93 1.93
CA LYS A 121 -17.76 -2.59 1.83
C LYS A 121 -16.78 -1.75 1.03
N ARG A 122 -17.07 -1.64 -0.25
CA ARG A 122 -16.39 -0.76 -1.20
C ARG A 122 -17.20 0.51 -1.26
N THR A 123 -16.66 1.60 -0.75
CA THR A 123 -17.24 2.93 -0.96
C THR A 123 -16.36 3.65 -1.96
N CYS A 124 -16.93 3.99 -3.11
CA CYS A 124 -16.26 4.79 -4.12
C CYS A 124 -16.62 6.25 -3.89
N LEU A 125 -15.60 7.06 -3.61
CA LEU A 125 -15.75 8.51 -3.59
C LEU A 125 -15.39 9.01 -5.00
N GLN A 126 -16.35 9.69 -5.62
CA GLN A 126 -16.21 10.30 -6.94
C GLN A 126 -16.26 11.83 -6.78
N GLY A 127 -15.52 12.56 -7.60
CA GLY A 127 -15.51 14.03 -7.58
C GLY A 127 -14.12 14.66 -7.50
N CYS A 128 -13.05 13.86 -7.43
CA CYS A 128 -11.70 14.35 -7.64
C CYS A 128 -11.58 14.85 -9.10
N LYS A 129 -11.62 16.18 -9.31
CA LYS A 129 -11.45 16.79 -10.65
C LYS A 129 -10.00 16.72 -11.17
N GLY A 130 -9.14 15.94 -10.52
CA GLY A 130 -7.73 15.73 -10.83
C GLY A 130 -7.26 14.34 -10.40
N LEU A 131 -5.99 14.05 -10.66
CA LEU A 131 -5.36 12.77 -10.31
C LEU A 131 -5.17 12.68 -8.79
N ALA A 132 -5.48 11.51 -8.21
CA ALA A 132 -5.35 11.28 -6.76
C ALA A 132 -3.94 10.77 -6.43
N TYR A 133 -3.01 11.71 -6.25
CA TYR A 133 -1.60 11.40 -5.96
C TYR A 133 -1.27 11.29 -4.47
N TYR A 134 -2.13 11.82 -3.59
CA TYR A 134 -1.88 11.83 -2.16
C TYR A 134 -3.19 11.70 -1.40
N ILE A 135 -3.18 10.87 -0.37
CA ILE A 135 -4.29 10.71 0.58
C ILE A 135 -3.75 10.98 1.98
N ASN A 136 -4.53 11.68 2.80
CA ASN A 136 -4.25 11.88 4.22
C ASN A 136 -5.53 11.71 5.02
N TRP A 137 -5.42 11.01 6.15
CA TRP A 137 -6.50 10.94 7.13
C TRP A 137 -6.43 12.14 8.05
N ILE A 138 -7.50 12.93 8.11
CA ILE A 138 -7.64 14.00 9.09
C ILE A 138 -8.28 13.40 10.33
N LEU A 139 -7.49 13.20 11.38
CA LEU A 139 -8.02 12.91 12.71
C LEU A 139 -8.39 14.25 13.36
N SER A 140 -9.69 14.54 13.45
CA SER A 140 -10.16 15.61 14.32
C SER A 140 -10.05 15.14 15.77
N TRP A 141 -9.19 15.78 16.55
CA TRP A 141 -9.24 15.68 18.02
C TRP A 141 -10.36 16.61 18.52
N PRO A 142 -11.17 16.20 19.52
CA PRO A 142 -12.05 17.12 20.23
C PRO A 142 -11.25 18.13 21.06
#